data_AF-A0A4R1ETG2-F1
#
_entry.id   AF-A0A4R1ETG2-F1
#
_cell.length_a   1.000
_cell.length_b   1.000
_cell.length_c   1.000
_cell.angle_alpha   90.00
_cell.angle_beta   90.00
_cell.angle_gamma   90.00
#
_symmetry.space_group_name_H-M   'P 1'
#
loop_
_entity.id
_entity.type
_entity.pdbx_description
1 polymer ?
#
loop_
_entity_poly.entity_id
_entity_poly.type
_entity_poly.pdbx_seq_one_letter_code
_entity_poly.pdbx_strand_id
1 'polypeptide(L)'
;MRITAQSARRSAYMFNWGSIAAVLLPLPFLPLFFGASVFLYTMNRNHPEPKVGYYMQRSANRFYLTAGSVIVLGKFIPESASTLKWYFALWLLAVVVLLLPSVKDIYAIWHDSWVDIDTDAPKTATINAEEA
;
A
#
# COMPACT_ATOMS: atom_id res chain seq x y z
N MET A 1 -17.08 -2.50 20.74
CA MET A 1 -15.77 -3.02 20.33
C MET A 1 -14.79 -1.86 20.21
N ARG A 2 -13.69 -1.86 20.97
CA ARG A 2 -12.65 -0.84 20.84
C ARG A 2 -11.63 -1.27 19.80
N ILE A 3 -11.36 -0.42 18.82
CA ILE A 3 -10.27 -0.59 17.86
C ILE A 3 -9.08 0.19 18.40
N THR A 4 -7.98 -0.50 18.69
CA THR A 4 -6.78 0.16 19.19
C THR A 4 -6.05 0.90 18.07
N ALA A 5 -5.47 2.04 18.41
CA ALA A 5 -4.59 2.85 17.58
C ALA A 5 -3.47 2.01 16.95
N GLN A 6 -2.92 1.05 17.71
CA GLN A 6 -1.89 0.14 17.25
C GLN A 6 -2.37 -0.81 16.16
N SER A 7 -3.63 -1.29 16.26
CA SER A 7 -4.24 -2.14 15.24
C SER A 7 -4.43 -1.36 13.93
N ALA A 8 -5.02 -0.16 14.01
CA ALA A 8 -5.21 0.72 12.85
C ALA A 8 -3.88 1.04 12.15
N ARG A 9 -2.86 1.40 12.94
CA ARG A 9 -1.51 1.68 12.44
C ARG A 9 -0.88 0.47 11.76
N ARG A 10 -1.05 -0.75 12.32
CA ARG A 10 -0.55 -1.98 11.71
C ARG A 10 -1.20 -2.23 10.35
N SER A 11 -2.50 -2.03 10.23
CA SER A 11 -3.22 -2.15 8.96
C SER A 11 -2.69 -1.18 7.89
N ALA A 12 -2.37 0.06 8.27
CA ALA A 12 -1.76 1.04 7.36
C ALA A 12 -0.37 0.62 6.84
N TYR A 13 0.40 -0.12 7.64
CA TYR A 13 1.73 -0.62 7.25
C TYR A 13 1.71 -1.78 6.26
N MET A 14 0.69 -2.64 6.30
CA MET A 14 0.70 -3.94 5.61
C MET A 14 0.97 -3.83 4.11
N PHE A 15 0.33 -2.87 3.45
CA PHE A 15 0.46 -2.73 1.99
C PHE A 15 1.85 -2.24 1.58
N ASN A 16 2.42 -1.29 2.34
CA ASN A 16 3.76 -0.76 2.07
C ASN A 16 4.83 -1.84 2.25
N TRP A 17 4.76 -2.62 3.33
CA TRP A 17 5.68 -3.74 3.55
C TRP A 17 5.57 -4.82 2.47
N GLY A 18 4.34 -5.17 2.10
CA GLY A 18 4.11 -6.14 1.04
C GLY A 18 4.64 -5.65 -0.32
N SER A 19 4.49 -4.36 -0.63
CA SER A 19 5.04 -3.75 -1.85
C SER A 19 6.57 -3.78 -1.87
N ILE A 20 7.21 -3.52 -0.73
CA ILE A 20 8.67 -3.63 -0.58
C ILE A 20 9.13 -5.08 -0.75
N ALA A 21 8.48 -6.04 -0.10
CA ALA A 21 8.81 -7.45 -0.25
C ALA A 21 8.66 -7.92 -1.70
N ALA A 22 7.57 -7.52 -2.37
CA ALA A 22 7.29 -7.87 -3.75
C ALA A 22 8.34 -7.32 -4.73
N VAL A 23 8.85 -6.11 -4.53
CA VAL A 23 9.84 -5.53 -5.44
C VAL A 23 11.27 -6.03 -5.18
N LEU A 24 11.62 -6.31 -3.93
CA LEU A 24 12.94 -6.83 -3.58
C LEU A 24 13.12 -8.31 -3.93
N LEU A 25 12.05 -9.09 -3.81
CA LEU A 25 12.04 -10.54 -4.11
C LEU A 25 11.00 -10.86 -5.18
N PRO A 26 11.18 -10.40 -6.43
CA PRO A 26 10.13 -10.46 -7.45
C PRO A 26 9.63 -11.87 -7.75
N LEU A 27 10.52 -12.87 -7.72
CA LEU A 27 10.15 -14.28 -7.81
C LEU A 27 10.42 -14.95 -6.44
N PRO A 28 9.42 -15.54 -5.77
CA PRO A 28 8.00 -15.71 -6.16
C PRO A 28 7.05 -14.61 -5.64
N PHE A 29 7.53 -13.61 -4.91
CA PHE A 29 6.63 -12.75 -4.11
C PHE A 29 5.80 -11.77 -4.92
N LEU A 30 6.26 -11.30 -6.09
CA LEU A 30 5.50 -10.32 -6.88
C LEU A 30 4.13 -10.85 -7.34
N PRO A 31 4.00 -12.03 -7.99
CA PRO A 31 2.68 -12.56 -8.36
C PRO A 31 1.83 -12.97 -7.15
N LEU A 32 2.44 -13.52 -6.09
CA LEU A 32 1.73 -13.88 -4.86
C LEU A 32 1.15 -12.64 -4.17
N PHE A 33 1.97 -11.60 -4.04
CA PHE A 33 1.55 -10.36 -3.43
C PHE A 33 0.56 -9.59 -4.30
N PHE A 34 0.65 -9.68 -5.63
CA PHE A 34 -0.35 -9.10 -6.53
C PHE A 34 -1.75 -9.67 -6.27
N GLY A 35 -1.88 -10.98 -6.04
CA GLY A 35 -3.14 -11.58 -5.62
C GLY A 35 -3.55 -11.13 -4.21
N ALA A 36 -2.61 -11.18 -3.26
CA ALA A 36 -2.86 -10.79 -1.87
C ALA A 36 -3.20 -9.31 -1.71
N SER A 37 -2.71 -8.42 -2.58
CA SER A 37 -2.90 -6.98 -2.48
C SER A 37 -4.34 -6.57 -2.74
N VAL A 38 -5.05 -7.27 -3.63
CA VAL A 38 -6.49 -7.06 -3.86
C VAL A 38 -7.27 -7.40 -2.59
N PHE A 39 -6.98 -8.56 -1.98
CA PHE A 39 -7.61 -8.97 -0.73
C PHE A 39 -7.31 -8.01 0.42
N LEU A 40 -6.04 -7.62 0.57
CA LEU A 40 -5.62 -6.68 1.60
C LEU A 40 -6.32 -5.32 1.44
N TYR A 41 -6.47 -4.86 0.20
CA TYR A 41 -7.18 -3.63 -0.12
C TYR A 41 -8.67 -3.71 0.22
N THR A 42 -9.36 -4.79 -0.17
CA THR A 42 -10.80 -4.93 0.12
C THR A 42 -11.09 -5.04 1.61
N MET A 43 -10.26 -5.74 2.37
CA MET A 43 -10.40 -5.86 3.83
C MET A 43 -10.26 -4.53 4.57
N ASN A 44 -9.33 -3.69 4.14
CA ASN A 44 -8.96 -2.46 4.86
C ASN A 44 -9.59 -1.19 4.27
N ARG A 45 -10.22 -1.26 3.10
CA ARG A 45 -10.87 -0.10 2.48
C ARG A 45 -11.99 0.48 3.34
N ASN A 46 -12.70 -0.37 4.08
CA ASN A 46 -13.80 0.03 4.96
C ASN A 46 -13.36 0.18 6.42
N HIS A 47 -12.06 0.38 6.68
CA HIS A 47 -11.57 0.56 8.03
C HIS A 47 -12.19 1.83 8.66
N PRO A 48 -12.63 1.80 9.93
CA PRO A 48 -13.23 2.97 10.59
C PRO A 48 -12.33 4.20 10.69
N GLU A 49 -11.01 3.99 10.57
CA GLU A 49 -10.00 5.04 10.57
C GLU A 49 -9.68 5.47 9.12
N PRO A 50 -10.03 6.70 8.70
CA PRO A 50 -9.81 7.17 7.33
C PRO A 50 -8.33 7.19 6.93
N LYS A 51 -7.40 7.41 7.87
CA LYS A 51 -5.95 7.38 7.58
C LYS A 51 -5.49 6.04 7.00
N VAL A 52 -6.05 4.92 7.48
CA VAL A 52 -5.71 3.58 6.98
C VAL A 52 -6.06 3.45 5.50
N GLY A 53 -7.26 3.89 5.12
CA GLY A 53 -7.71 3.89 3.72
C GLY A 53 -6.83 4.79 2.84
N TYR A 54 -6.47 5.98 3.32
CA TYR A 54 -5.63 6.93 2.59
C TYR A 54 -4.23 6.36 2.27
N TYR A 55 -3.50 5.89 3.29
CA TYR A 55 -2.15 5.34 3.08
C TYR A 55 -2.19 4.07 2.22
N MET A 56 -3.22 3.24 2.37
CA MET A 56 -3.38 2.03 1.58
C MET A 56 -3.71 2.33 0.13
N GLN A 57 -4.63 3.25 -0.16
CA GLN A 57 -4.95 3.66 -1.53
C GLN A 57 -3.72 4.26 -2.23
N ARG A 58 -2.96 5.11 -1.52
CA ARG A 58 -1.73 5.69 -2.05
C ARG A 58 -0.71 4.62 -2.41
N SER A 59 -0.50 3.62 -1.54
CA SER A 59 0.42 2.52 -1.82
C SER A 59 -0.07 1.60 -2.93
N ALA A 60 -1.37 1.30 -2.97
CA ALA A 60 -1.99 0.49 -4.00
C ALA A 60 -1.84 1.13 -5.38
N ASN A 61 -2.14 2.44 -5.51
CA ASN A 61 -1.99 3.15 -6.78
C ASN A 61 -0.56 3.07 -7.32
N ARG A 62 0.46 3.26 -6.48
CA ARG A 62 1.87 3.15 -6.90
C ARG A 62 2.25 1.74 -7.30
N PHE A 63 1.82 0.74 -6.54
CA PHE A 63 2.09 -0.67 -6.84
C PHE A 63 1.49 -1.07 -8.19
N TYR A 64 0.21 -0.78 -8.42
CA TYR A 64 -0.46 -1.13 -9.68
C TYR A 64 0.07 -0.35 -10.88
N LEU A 65 0.37 0.94 -10.71
CA LEU A 65 1.01 1.74 -11.77
C LEU A 65 2.37 1.12 -12.14
N THR A 66 3.20 0.80 -11.15
CA THR A 66 4.52 0.23 -11.39
C THR A 66 4.43 -1.16 -12.03
N ALA A 67 3.58 -2.04 -11.51
CA ALA A 67 3.37 -3.38 -12.07
C ALA A 67 2.90 -3.32 -13.52
N GLY A 68 1.92 -2.46 -13.83
CA GLY A 68 1.44 -2.25 -15.20
C GLY A 68 2.52 -1.66 -16.12
N SER A 69 3.26 -0.66 -15.65
CA SER A 69 4.36 -0.07 -16.42
C SER A 69 5.47 -1.08 -16.72
N VAL A 70 5.85 -1.93 -15.77
CA VAL A 70 6.88 -2.97 -16.00
C VAL A 70 6.45 -3.94 -17.09
N ILE A 71 5.18 -4.37 -17.11
CA ILE A 71 4.66 -5.27 -18.15
C ILE A 71 4.70 -4.60 -19.53
N VAL A 72 4.22 -3.34 -19.62
CA VAL A 72 4.19 -2.60 -20.89
C VAL A 72 5.61 -2.29 -21.39
N LEU A 73 6.48 -1.76 -20.53
CA LEU A 73 7.86 -1.43 -20.89
C LEU A 73 8.68 -2.68 -21.21
N GLY A 74 8.42 -3.79 -20.50
CA GLY A 74 9.06 -5.08 -20.76
C GLY A 74 8.83 -5.58 -22.19
N LYS A 75 7.67 -5.28 -22.78
CA LYS A 75 7.37 -5.63 -24.18
C LYS A 75 8.27 -4.94 -25.21
N PHE A 76 8.85 -3.79 -24.87
CA PHE A 76 9.73 -3.04 -25.75
C PHE A 76 11.21 -3.38 -25.57
N ILE A 77 11.56 -4.34 -24.70
CA ILE A 77 12.94 -4.77 -24.50
C ILE A 77 13.41 -5.58 -25.73
N PRO A 78 14.53 -5.19 -26.37
CA PRO A 78 15.03 -5.90 -27.55
C PRO A 78 15.58 -7.27 -27.17
N GLU A 79 15.24 -8.29 -27.97
CA GLU A 79 15.80 -9.64 -27.85
C GLU A 79 17.25 -9.66 -28.36
N SER A 80 18.20 -9.45 -27.44
CA SER A 80 19.63 -9.41 -27.74
C SER A 80 20.46 -10.01 -26.60
N ALA A 81 21.77 -10.15 -26.77
CA ALA A 81 22.67 -10.53 -25.67
C ALA A 81 22.61 -9.56 -24.46
N SER A 82 22.01 -8.37 -24.63
CA SER A 82 21.85 -7.36 -23.58
C SER A 82 20.48 -7.35 -22.89
N THR A 83 19.55 -8.25 -23.28
CA THR A 83 18.18 -8.32 -22.71
C THR A 83 18.17 -8.32 -21.19
N LEU A 84 19.06 -9.08 -20.56
CA LEU A 84 19.14 -9.17 -19.10
C LEU A 84 19.47 -7.82 -18.44
N LYS A 85 20.34 -7.01 -19.05
CA LYS A 85 20.69 -5.67 -18.54
C LYS A 85 19.48 -4.74 -18.54
N TRP A 86 18.66 -4.81 -19.59
CA TRP A 86 17.42 -4.04 -19.68
C TRP A 86 16.40 -4.45 -18.62
N TYR A 87 16.24 -5.75 -18.36
CA TYR A 87 15.38 -6.22 -17.27
C TYR A 87 15.90 -5.76 -15.89
N PHE A 88 17.22 -5.80 -15.65
CA PHE A 88 17.81 -5.26 -14.42
C PHE A 88 17.60 -3.75 -14.27
N ALA A 89 17.75 -2.98 -15.35
CA ALA A 89 17.50 -1.55 -15.34
C ALA A 89 16.02 -1.23 -15.03
N LEU A 90 15.10 -1.97 -15.65
CA LEU A 90 13.66 -1.85 -15.41
C LEU A 90 13.29 -2.25 -13.98
N TRP A 91 13.88 -3.33 -13.46
CA TRP A 91 13.71 -3.74 -12.07
C TRP A 91 14.26 -2.71 -11.09
N LEU A 92 15.46 -2.17 -11.32
CA LEU A 92 16.05 -1.14 -10.48
C LEU A 92 15.19 0.12 -10.45
N LEU A 93 14.64 0.52 -11.60
CA LEU A 93 13.67 1.61 -11.68
C LEU A 93 12.42 1.31 -10.85
N ALA A 94 11.85 0.12 -10.95
CA ALA A 94 10.71 -0.30 -10.14
C ALA A 94 11.03 -0.30 -8.63
N VAL A 95 12.22 -0.76 -8.23
CA VAL A 95 12.71 -0.70 -6.85
C VAL A 95 12.73 0.75 -6.38
N VAL A 96 13.30 1.68 -7.14
CA VAL A 96 13.35 3.10 -6.75
C VAL A 96 11.94 3.70 -6.62
N VAL A 97 11.06 3.42 -7.58
CA VAL A 97 9.69 3.96 -7.62
C VAL A 97 8.82 3.41 -6.50
N LEU A 98 9.05 2.19 -6.01
CA LEU A 98 8.27 1.62 -4.91
C LEU A 98 8.93 1.84 -3.55
N LEU A 99 10.23 1.57 -3.43
CA LEU A 99 10.95 1.60 -2.15
C LEU A 99 10.97 3.00 -1.54
N LEU A 100 11.35 4.03 -2.31
CA LEU A 100 11.48 5.40 -1.80
C LEU A 100 10.16 5.95 -1.22
N PRO A 101 9.03 5.94 -1.96
CA PRO A 101 7.78 6.43 -1.40
C PRO A 101 7.20 5.51 -0.33
N SER A 102 7.43 4.19 -0.38
CA SER A 102 6.98 3.29 0.69
C SER A 102 7.72 3.53 1.99
N VAL A 103 9.03 3.80 1.96
CA VAL A 103 9.78 4.19 3.18
C VAL A 103 9.28 5.52 3.72
N LYS A 104 9.01 6.51 2.84
CA LYS A 104 8.42 7.80 3.26
C LYS A 104 7.05 7.63 3.91
N ASP A 105 6.20 6.78 3.37
CA ASP A 105 4.89 6.50 3.95
C ASP A 105 5.01 5.74 5.28
N ILE A 106 5.93 4.78 5.40
CA ILE A 106 6.19 4.09 6.68
C ILE A 106 6.66 5.09 7.74
N TYR A 107 7.56 6.01 7.37
CA TYR A 107 8.01 7.08 8.25
C TYR A 107 6.87 8.01 8.66
N ALA A 108 6.00 8.40 7.72
CA ALA A 108 4.83 9.22 7.98
C ALA A 108 3.85 8.52 8.93
N ILE A 109 3.49 7.26 8.66
CA ILE A 109 2.63 6.43 9.52
C ILE A 109 3.22 6.31 10.94
N TRP A 110 4.54 6.25 11.08
CA TRP A 110 5.21 6.15 12.38
C TRP A 110 5.10 7.44 13.20
N HIS A 111 5.18 8.60 12.55
CA HIS A 111 5.11 9.93 13.18
C HIS A 111 3.69 10.50 13.26
N ASP A 112 2.71 9.86 12.62
CA ASP A 112 1.31 10.30 12.66
C ASP A 112 0.66 10.00 14.02
N SER A 113 -0.35 10.79 14.39
CA SER A 113 -1.13 10.56 15.60
C SER A 113 -2.20 9.49 15.34
N TRP A 114 -2.21 8.45 16.16
CA TRP A 114 -3.19 7.37 16.10
C TRP A 114 -4.01 7.39 17.37
N VAL A 115 -5.33 7.41 17.24
CA VAL A 115 -6.28 7.47 18.36
C VAL A 115 -7.04 6.16 18.41
N ASP A 116 -7.38 5.71 19.62
CA ASP A 116 -8.27 4.57 19.79
C ASP A 116 -9.68 4.95 19.38
N ILE A 117 -10.37 4.07 18.65
CA ILE A 117 -11.73 4.31 18.18
C ILE A 117 -12.68 3.38 18.93
N ASP A 118 -13.60 3.97 19.67
CA ASP A 118 -14.72 3.24 20.28
C ASP A 118 -15.88 3.18 19.30
N THR A 119 -16.17 1.99 18.76
CA THR A 119 -17.28 1.82 17.80
C THR A 119 -18.66 1.83 18.46
N ASP A 120 -18.72 1.97 19.79
CA ASP A 120 -19.93 1.84 20.59
C ASP A 120 -20.58 3.19 20.92
N ALA A 121 -19.94 4.30 20.53
CA ALA A 121 -20.52 5.62 20.66
C ALA A 121 -21.77 5.72 19.77
N PRO A 122 -22.95 6.05 20.33
CA PRO A 122 -24.16 6.15 19.53
C PRO A 122 -23.98 7.26 18.48
N LYS A 123 -24.12 6.88 17.21
CA LYS A 123 -24.10 7.77 16.03
C LYS A 123 -25.07 8.96 16.16
N THR A 124 -26.00 8.89 17.11
CA THR A 124 -27.05 9.85 17.44
C THR A 124 -26.58 11.10 18.17
N ALA A 125 -25.39 11.10 18.81
CA ALA A 125 -24.92 12.28 19.55
C ALA A 125 -24.38 13.40 18.64
N THR A 126 -23.88 13.06 17.45
CA THR A 126 -23.29 14.04 16.52
C THR A 126 -24.33 14.72 15.65
N ILE A 127 -25.48 14.09 15.39
CA ILE A 127 -26.56 14.66 14.58
C ILE A 127 -27.30 15.78 15.35
N ASN A 128 -27.50 15.59 16.65
CA ASN A 128 -28.22 16.56 17.49
C ASN A 128 -27.38 17.79 17.90
N ALA A 129 -26.07 17.80 17.60
CA ALA A 129 -25.17 18.92 17.88
C ALA A 129 -24.96 19.84 16.67
N GLU A 130 -25.31 19.38 15.47
CA GLU A 130 -25.38 20.23 14.25
C GLU A 130 -26.78 20.85 14.05
N GLU A 131 -27.80 20.37 14.77
CA GLU A 131 -29.19 20.84 14.70
C GLU A 131 -29.61 21.73 15.90
N ALA A 132 -28.71 22.06 16.82
CA ALA A 132 -28.96 22.91 18.01
C ALA A 132 -28.08 24.15 18.04
#